data_AF-A0ABD0WUL0-F1
#
_entry.id   AF-A0ABD0WUL0-F1
#
_cell.length_a   1.000
_cell.length_b   1.000
_cell.length_c   1.000
_cell.angle_alpha   90.00
_cell.angle_beta   90.00
_cell.angle_gamma   90.00
#
_symmetry.space_group_name_H-M   'P 1'
#
loop_
_entity.id
_entity.type
_entity.pdbx_description
1 polymer ?
#
loop_
_entity_poly.entity_id
_entity_poly.type
_entity_poly.pdbx_seq_one_letter_code
_entity_poly.pdbx_strand_id
1 'polypeptide(L)'
;MSTPYIHALAPVMVEKLKRVETNRPGTATELQAVLEGIRVLENLVSMGEELHRVQLLALLVPTLVSYLLDEHAFSSAPSASKGLHDFALQNLMRIGPLYPAAFKTVIGAAPELKTRLESAIRANQASSKAKAAALLAQPAVQAAPTIKLKTSFF
;
A
#
# COMPACT_ATOMS: atom_id res chain seq x y z
N MET A 1 27.94 -17.99 -0.93
CA MET A 1 27.96 -17.75 0.52
C MET A 1 27.27 -16.41 0.79
N SER A 2 25.93 -16.37 0.89
CA SER A 2 25.17 -15.10 0.96
C SER A 2 24.08 -15.08 2.06
N THR A 3 24.08 -16.06 2.96
CA THR A 3 23.11 -16.21 4.04
C THR A 3 23.31 -15.29 5.28
N PRO A 4 24.50 -14.76 5.62
CA PRO A 4 24.65 -13.93 6.82
C PRO A 4 24.02 -12.53 6.72
N TYR A 5 23.95 -11.96 5.51
CA TYR A 5 23.51 -10.57 5.31
C TYR A 5 22.00 -10.40 5.50
N ILE A 6 21.22 -11.45 5.23
CA ILE A 6 19.75 -11.45 5.34
C ILE A 6 19.32 -11.42 6.82
N HIS A 7 20.03 -12.16 7.70
CA HIS A 7 19.73 -12.22 9.13
C HIS A 7 20.08 -10.93 9.89
N ALA A 8 21.01 -10.12 9.41
CA ALA A 8 21.38 -8.85 10.03
C ALA A 8 20.51 -7.67 9.57
N LEU A 9 19.99 -7.71 8.32
CA LEU A 9 19.23 -6.59 7.76
C LEU A 9 17.77 -6.56 8.26
N ALA A 10 17.16 -7.73 8.42
CA ALA A 10 15.75 -7.83 8.79
C ALA A 10 15.44 -7.12 10.13
N PRO A 11 16.17 -7.33 11.24
CA PRO A 11 15.86 -6.68 12.52
C PRO A 11 15.98 -5.16 12.46
N VAL A 12 16.99 -4.65 11.75
CA VAL A 12 17.27 -3.21 11.63
C VAL A 12 16.20 -2.50 10.79
N MET A 13 15.74 -3.14 9.71
CA MET A 13 14.65 -2.61 8.87
C MET A 13 13.33 -2.58 9.63
N VAL A 14 13.05 -3.63 10.40
CA VAL A 14 11.86 -3.74 11.23
C VAL A 14 11.82 -2.64 12.29
N GLU A 15 12.95 -2.39 12.96
CA GLU A 15 13.03 -1.32 13.96
C GLU A 15 12.78 0.05 13.33
N LYS A 16 13.35 0.31 12.14
CA LYS A 16 13.10 1.56 11.41
C LYS A 16 11.63 1.71 10.98
N LEU A 17 10.99 0.65 10.49
CA LEU A 17 9.58 0.68 10.08
C LEU A 17 8.62 0.83 11.26
N LYS A 18 8.94 0.23 12.41
CA LYS A 18 8.20 0.49 13.66
C LYS A 18 8.30 1.95 14.10
N ARG A 19 9.44 2.63 13.90
CA ARG A 19 9.55 4.07 14.21
C ARG A 19 8.67 4.94 13.30
N VAL A 20 8.38 4.49 12.09
CA VAL A 20 7.49 5.20 11.14
C VAL A 20 6.02 5.12 11.57
N GLU A 21 5.65 4.09 12.33
CA GLU A 21 4.33 4.01 12.97
C GLU A 21 4.11 5.21 13.90
N THR A 22 5.15 5.61 14.64
CA THR A 22 5.12 6.74 15.57
C THR A 22 5.41 8.09 14.88
N ASN A 23 6.31 8.12 13.90
CA ASN A 23 6.69 9.30 13.13
C ASN A 23 6.36 9.10 11.65
N ARG A 24 5.11 9.37 11.30
CA ARG A 24 4.62 9.25 9.92
C ARG A 24 5.38 10.20 8.97
N PRO A 25 5.62 9.79 7.72
CA PRO A 25 6.38 10.59 6.77
C PRO A 25 5.64 11.89 6.43
N GLY A 26 6.33 13.02 6.55
CA GLY A 26 5.82 14.34 6.18
C GLY A 26 6.17 14.72 4.74
N THR A 27 7.23 14.12 4.20
CA THR A 27 7.78 14.45 2.88
C THR A 27 7.73 13.28 1.89
N ALA A 28 7.78 13.58 0.59
CA ALA A 28 7.80 12.57 -0.47
C ALA A 28 9.05 11.66 -0.40
N THR A 29 10.19 12.20 0.02
CA THR A 29 11.44 11.44 0.16
C THR A 29 11.36 10.45 1.32
N GLU A 30 10.81 10.86 2.46
CA GLU A 30 10.56 9.96 3.59
C GLU A 30 9.56 8.88 3.21
N LEU A 31 8.49 9.23 2.48
CA LEU A 31 7.55 8.25 1.97
C LEU A 31 8.26 7.20 1.11
N GLN A 32 9.08 7.60 0.14
CA GLN A 32 9.82 6.65 -0.72
C GLN A 32 10.72 5.72 0.09
N ALA A 33 11.42 6.23 1.11
CA ALA A 33 12.26 5.40 1.98
C ALA A 33 11.44 4.35 2.75
N VAL A 34 10.25 4.72 3.22
CA VAL A 34 9.31 3.80 3.90
C VAL A 34 8.79 2.74 2.93
N LEU A 35 8.38 3.14 1.73
CA LEU A 35 7.89 2.23 0.69
C LEU A 35 8.94 1.19 0.30
N GLU A 36 10.19 1.61 0.10
CA GLU A 36 11.29 0.70 -0.18
C GLU A 36 11.60 -0.23 1.01
N GLY A 37 11.53 0.28 2.25
CA GLY A 37 11.65 -0.56 3.45
C GLY A 37 10.59 -1.68 3.48
N ILE A 38 9.34 -1.35 3.14
CA ILE A 38 8.24 -2.33 3.06
C ILE A 38 8.50 -3.34 1.93
N ARG A 39 8.93 -2.88 0.74
CA ARG A 39 9.26 -3.78 -0.39
C ARG A 39 10.37 -4.76 -0.05
N VAL A 40 11.38 -4.31 0.69
CA VAL A 40 12.45 -5.20 1.17
C VAL A 40 11.87 -6.25 2.12
N LEU A 41 11.04 -5.86 3.10
CA LEU A 41 10.38 -6.83 3.98
C LEU A 41 9.50 -7.81 3.20
N GLU A 42 8.79 -7.34 2.20
CA GLU A 42 7.97 -8.19 1.34
C GLU A 42 8.81 -9.20 0.55
N ASN A 43 9.93 -8.76 -0.03
CA ASN A 43 10.86 -9.66 -0.70
C ASN A 43 11.41 -10.71 0.29
N LEU A 44 11.69 -10.33 1.54
CA LEU A 44 12.07 -11.29 2.57
C LEU A 44 10.95 -12.29 2.89
N VAL A 45 9.68 -11.87 2.91
CA VAL A 45 8.53 -12.79 3.05
C VAL A 45 8.45 -13.76 1.87
N SER A 46 8.69 -13.27 0.65
CA SER A 46 8.66 -14.09 -0.57
C SER A 46 9.82 -15.07 -0.65
N MET A 47 11.00 -14.69 -0.16
CA MET A 47 12.18 -15.55 -0.12
C MET A 47 12.22 -16.47 1.11
N GLY A 48 11.46 -16.13 2.15
CA GLY A 48 11.37 -16.89 3.38
C GLY A 48 10.69 -18.25 3.19
N GLU A 49 11.23 -19.26 3.86
CA GLU A 49 10.61 -20.58 3.98
C GLU A 49 9.23 -20.49 4.65
N GLU A 50 8.36 -21.46 4.39
CA GLU A 50 6.97 -21.46 4.84
C GLU A 50 6.81 -21.31 6.37
N LEU A 51 7.72 -21.91 7.14
CA LEU A 51 7.76 -21.80 8.61
C LEU A 51 8.05 -20.37 9.09
N HIS A 52 8.97 -19.68 8.43
CA HIS A 52 9.36 -18.31 8.79
C HIS A 52 8.41 -17.25 8.22
N ARG A 53 7.68 -17.60 7.16
CA ARG A 53 6.75 -16.72 6.47
C ARG A 53 5.63 -16.22 7.38
N VAL A 54 5.09 -17.08 8.24
CA VAL A 54 4.04 -16.70 9.21
C VAL A 54 4.56 -15.65 10.20
N GLN A 55 5.78 -15.81 10.70
CA GLN A 55 6.40 -14.82 11.62
C GLN A 55 6.68 -13.49 10.92
N LEU A 56 7.19 -13.52 9.69
CA LEU A 56 7.43 -12.29 8.93
C LEU A 56 6.11 -11.56 8.60
N LEU A 57 5.05 -12.31 8.28
CA LEU A 57 3.71 -11.74 8.09
C LEU A 57 3.08 -11.24 9.38
N ALA A 58 3.33 -11.91 10.51
CA ALA A 58 2.91 -11.47 11.85
C ALA A 58 3.54 -10.14 12.25
N LEU A 59 4.58 -9.71 11.54
CA LEU A 59 5.19 -8.41 11.69
C LEU A 59 4.73 -7.42 10.62
N LEU A 60 4.74 -7.83 9.35
CA LEU A 60 4.38 -6.97 8.23
C LEU A 60 2.91 -6.54 8.26
N VAL A 61 1.98 -7.48 8.51
CA VAL A 61 0.54 -7.20 8.46
C VAL A 61 0.12 -6.16 9.51
N PRO A 62 0.49 -6.28 10.81
CA PRO A 62 0.16 -5.24 11.78
C PRO A 62 0.78 -3.88 11.45
N THR A 63 2.01 -3.86 10.92
CA THR A 63 2.67 -2.62 10.49
C THR A 63 1.95 -1.95 9.32
N LEU A 64 1.51 -2.70 8.31
CA LEU A 64 0.72 -2.13 7.22
C LEU A 64 -0.65 -1.63 7.71
N VAL A 65 -1.28 -2.35 8.65
CA VAL A 65 -2.57 -1.93 9.23
C VAL A 65 -2.42 -0.65 10.07
N SER A 66 -1.29 -0.45 10.77
CA SER A 66 -1.06 0.78 11.55
C SER A 66 -0.90 2.03 10.68
N TYR A 67 -0.47 1.86 9.43
CA TYR A 67 -0.44 2.91 8.40
C TYR A 67 -1.80 3.23 7.79
N LEU A 68 -2.83 2.41 8.02
CA LEU A 68 -4.17 2.72 7.54
C LEU A 68 -4.72 3.96 8.27
N LEU A 69 -5.38 4.86 7.55
CA LEU A 69 -5.99 6.06 8.09
C LEU A 69 -7.49 5.82 8.20
N ASP A 70 -8.08 6.28 9.29
CA ASP A 70 -9.54 6.35 9.42
C ASP A 70 -10.08 7.45 8.51
N GLU A 71 -11.37 7.41 8.17
CA GLU A 71 -11.99 8.37 7.24
C GLU A 71 -11.75 9.84 7.64
N HIS A 72 -11.86 10.14 8.94
CA HIS A 72 -11.57 11.47 9.48
C HIS A 72 -10.09 11.85 9.32
N ALA A 73 -9.18 10.95 9.64
CA ALA A 73 -7.74 11.17 9.52
C ALA A 73 -7.28 11.25 8.05
N PHE A 74 -7.90 10.47 7.17
CA PHE A 74 -7.61 10.45 5.75
C PHE A 74 -7.94 11.80 5.12
N SER A 75 -9.08 12.43 5.46
CA SER A 75 -9.45 13.74 4.90
C SER A 75 -8.39 14.81 5.16
N SER A 76 -7.91 14.90 6.42
CA SER A 76 -6.97 15.90 6.92
C SER A 76 -5.48 15.55 6.68
N ALA A 77 -5.19 14.30 6.29
CA ALA A 77 -3.82 13.85 6.11
C ALA A 77 -3.10 14.49 4.91
N PRO A 78 -1.77 14.70 5.04
CA PRO A 78 -0.93 15.14 3.92
C PRO A 78 -0.89 14.09 2.80
N SER A 79 -0.56 14.52 1.59
CA SER A 79 -0.49 13.66 0.40
C SER A 79 0.45 12.47 0.58
N ALA A 80 1.55 12.65 1.31
CA ALA A 80 2.49 11.57 1.64
C ALA A 80 1.83 10.46 2.48
N SER A 81 1.11 10.84 3.54
CA SER A 81 0.39 9.88 4.40
C SER A 81 -0.78 9.20 3.67
N LYS A 82 -1.46 9.91 2.76
CA LYS A 82 -2.49 9.32 1.88
C LYS A 82 -1.86 8.28 0.94
N GLY A 83 -0.70 8.58 0.35
CA GLY A 83 0.06 7.63 -0.47
C GLY A 83 0.52 6.40 0.31
N LEU A 84 0.95 6.57 1.56
CA LEU A 84 1.31 5.46 2.44
C LEU A 84 0.08 4.58 2.76
N HIS A 85 -1.07 5.20 3.04
CA HIS A 85 -2.33 4.50 3.26
C HIS A 85 -2.72 3.64 2.07
N ASP A 86 -2.76 4.22 0.86
CA ASP A 86 -3.13 3.52 -0.37
C ASP A 86 -2.18 2.35 -0.63
N PHE A 87 -0.88 2.57 -0.48
CA PHE A 87 0.13 1.52 -0.65
C PHE A 87 -0.01 0.39 0.36
N ALA A 88 -0.25 0.71 1.64
CA ALA A 88 -0.43 -0.28 2.68
C ALA A 88 -1.69 -1.12 2.44
N LEU A 89 -2.79 -0.48 2.06
CA LEU A 89 -4.05 -1.15 1.75
C LEU A 89 -3.92 -2.09 0.55
N GLN A 90 -3.28 -1.65 -0.54
CA GLN A 90 -3.02 -2.50 -1.71
C GLN A 90 -2.16 -3.72 -1.35
N ASN A 91 -1.14 -3.54 -0.52
CA ASN A 91 -0.32 -4.65 -0.06
C ASN A 91 -1.12 -5.64 0.80
N LEU A 92 -1.93 -5.17 1.74
CA LEU A 92 -2.78 -6.03 2.56
C LEU A 92 -3.77 -6.82 1.69
N MET A 93 -4.40 -6.19 0.70
CA MET A 93 -5.32 -6.84 -0.24
C MET A 93 -4.62 -7.89 -1.12
N ARG A 94 -3.33 -7.71 -1.42
CA ARG A 94 -2.54 -8.67 -2.20
C ARG A 94 -2.01 -9.82 -1.33
N ILE A 95 -1.55 -9.54 -0.12
CA ILE A 95 -1.02 -10.53 0.84
C ILE A 95 -2.11 -11.53 1.24
N GLY A 96 -3.36 -11.07 1.46
CA GLY A 96 -4.49 -11.91 1.86
C GLY A 96 -4.67 -13.18 1.01
N PRO A 97 -4.86 -13.08 -0.31
CA PRO A 97 -4.97 -14.25 -1.19
C PRO A 97 -3.65 -14.97 -1.45
N LEU A 98 -2.49 -14.30 -1.33
CA LEU A 98 -1.18 -14.93 -1.50
C LEU A 98 -0.83 -15.88 -0.35
N TYR A 99 -1.22 -15.55 0.88
CA TYR A 99 -0.89 -16.32 2.08
C TYR A 99 -2.11 -16.47 3.01
N PRO A 100 -3.18 -17.15 2.58
CA PRO A 100 -4.47 -17.13 3.27
C PRO A 100 -4.42 -17.73 4.68
N ALA A 101 -3.68 -18.83 4.88
CA ALA A 101 -3.54 -19.45 6.20
C ALA A 101 -2.80 -18.56 7.19
N ALA A 102 -1.63 -18.04 6.79
CA ALA A 102 -0.81 -17.16 7.62
C ALA A 102 -1.52 -15.83 7.91
N PHE A 103 -2.12 -15.22 6.90
CA PHE A 103 -2.85 -13.97 7.03
C PHE A 103 -4.06 -14.11 7.98
N LYS A 104 -4.81 -15.21 7.87
CA LYS A 104 -5.92 -15.51 8.78
C LYS A 104 -5.46 -15.68 10.22
N THR A 105 -4.32 -16.32 10.46
CA THR A 105 -3.74 -16.45 11.80
C THR A 105 -3.39 -15.09 12.38
N VAL A 106 -2.75 -14.21 11.61
CA VAL A 106 -2.31 -12.89 12.08
C VAL A 106 -3.51 -11.96 12.33
N ILE A 107 -4.45 -11.88 11.39
CA ILE A 107 -5.68 -11.08 11.56
C ILE A 107 -6.60 -11.67 12.63
N GLY A 108 -6.62 -12.99 12.79
CA GLY A 108 -7.39 -13.68 13.83
C GLY A 108 -6.82 -13.49 15.23
N ALA A 109 -5.51 -13.23 15.37
CA ALA A 109 -4.87 -12.97 16.65
C ALA A 109 -5.24 -11.61 17.26
N ALA A 110 -5.70 -10.66 16.44
CA ALA A 110 -5.99 -9.29 16.86
C ALA A 110 -7.26 -8.76 16.14
N PRO A 111 -8.45 -8.84 16.76
CA PRO A 111 -9.71 -8.43 16.14
C PRO A 111 -9.73 -6.95 15.73
N GLU A 112 -9.00 -6.08 16.43
CA GLU A 112 -8.85 -4.67 16.08
C GLU A 112 -8.17 -4.47 14.72
N LEU A 113 -7.20 -5.32 14.34
CA LEU A 113 -6.56 -5.25 13.03
C LEU A 113 -7.55 -5.60 11.92
N LYS A 114 -8.40 -6.60 12.18
CA LYS A 114 -9.47 -7.00 11.27
C LYS A 114 -10.44 -5.86 11.03
N THR A 115 -10.97 -5.27 12.09
CA THR A 115 -11.95 -4.16 12.00
C THR A 115 -11.38 -2.97 11.25
N ARG A 116 -10.12 -2.60 11.53
CA ARG A 116 -9.46 -1.48 10.84
C ARG A 116 -9.23 -1.75 9.36
N LEU A 117 -8.82 -2.97 9.01
CA LEU A 117 -8.67 -3.38 7.62
C LEU A 117 -10.02 -3.37 6.87
N GLU A 118 -11.07 -3.93 7.46
CA GLU A 118 -12.41 -3.95 6.85
C GLU A 118 -12.96 -2.54 6.65
N SER A 119 -12.74 -1.63 7.61
CA SER A 119 -13.10 -0.22 7.50
C SER A 119 -12.36 0.46 6.34
N ALA A 120 -11.05 0.29 6.26
CA ALA A 120 -10.23 0.85 5.18
C ALA A 120 -10.62 0.31 3.80
N ILE A 121 -10.91 -1.00 3.69
CA ILE A 121 -11.39 -1.61 2.44
C ILE A 121 -12.72 -0.99 2.03
N ARG A 122 -13.66 -0.83 2.97
CA ARG A 122 -14.98 -0.24 2.69
C ARG A 122 -14.86 1.21 2.22
N ALA A 123 -14.05 2.01 2.91
CA ALA A 123 -13.76 3.39 2.53
C ALA A 123 -13.12 3.47 1.13
N ASN A 124 -12.17 2.57 0.84
CA ASN A 124 -11.53 2.50 -0.47
C ASN A 124 -12.50 2.06 -1.58
N GLN A 125 -13.42 1.11 -1.31
CA GLN A 125 -14.46 0.72 -2.26
C GLN A 125 -15.43 1.87 -2.57
N ALA A 126 -15.83 2.64 -1.56
CA ALA A 126 -16.65 3.84 -1.76
C ALA A 126 -15.90 4.89 -2.60
N SER A 127 -14.63 5.13 -2.30
CA SER A 127 -13.80 6.11 -3.02
C SER A 127 -13.50 5.69 -4.47
N SER A 128 -13.26 4.39 -4.72
CA SER A 128 -12.94 3.86 -6.05
C SER A 128 -14.18 3.85 -6.94
N LYS A 129 -15.35 3.52 -6.40
CA LYS A 129 -16.64 3.64 -7.10
C LYS A 129 -16.94 5.10 -7.47
N ALA A 130 -16.65 6.05 -6.57
CA ALA A 130 -16.78 7.47 -6.85
C ALA A 130 -15.80 7.96 -7.94
N LYS A 131 -14.53 7.52 -7.90
CA LYS A 131 -13.53 7.80 -8.96
C LYS A 131 -13.95 7.22 -10.32
N ALA A 132 -14.47 5.99 -10.34
CA ALA A 132 -14.96 5.35 -11.57
C ALA A 132 -16.18 6.08 -12.15
N ALA A 133 -17.11 6.51 -11.30
CA ALA A 133 -18.26 7.31 -11.73
C ALA A 133 -17.84 8.70 -12.24
N ALA A 134 -16.85 9.34 -11.62
CA ALA A 134 -16.31 10.62 -12.07
C ALA A 134 -15.57 10.54 -13.41
N LEU A 135 -14.86 9.43 -13.68
CA LEU A 135 -14.23 9.16 -14.98
C LEU A 135 -15.26 8.95 -16.10
N LEU A 136 -16.41 8.33 -15.80
CA LEU A 136 -17.52 8.19 -16.74
C LEU A 136 -18.32 9.49 -16.94
N ALA A 137 -18.27 10.39 -15.96
CA ALA A 137 -18.89 11.71 -16.02
C ALA A 137 -17.98 12.81 -16.59
N GLN A 138 -16.71 12.51 -16.90
CA GLN A 138 -15.88 13.43 -17.65
C GLN A 138 -16.45 13.52 -19.07
N PRO A 139 -16.88 14.72 -19.53
CA PRO A 139 -17.27 14.88 -20.91
C PRO A 139 -16.03 14.56 -21.75
N ALA A 140 -16.14 13.56 -22.62
CA ALA A 140 -15.18 13.32 -23.67
C ALA A 140 -14.99 14.67 -24.38
N VAL A 141 -13.86 15.33 -24.12
CA VAL A 141 -13.48 16.52 -24.88
C VAL A 141 -13.20 15.96 -26.26
N GLN A 142 -14.22 16.09 -27.12
CA GLN A 142 -14.22 15.63 -28.49
C GLN A 142 -12.98 16.25 -29.16
N ALA A 143 -11.93 15.44 -29.34
CA ALA A 143 -10.82 15.77 -30.21
C ALA A 143 -11.39 15.75 -31.64
N ALA A 144 -11.90 16.90 -32.09
CA ALA A 144 -12.39 17.07 -33.44
C ALA A 144 -11.25 16.79 -34.44
N PRO A 145 -11.44 15.91 -35.44
CA PRO A 145 -10.41 15.62 -36.42
C PRO A 145 -10.40 16.77 -37.44
N THR A 146 -9.53 17.76 -37.26
CA THR A 146 -9.35 18.82 -38.26
C THR A 146 -8.17 18.47 -39.15
N ILE A 147 -8.40 17.57 -40.11
CA ILE A 147 -7.54 17.48 -41.28
C ILE A 147 -7.90 18.68 -42.16
N LYS A 148 -7.02 19.68 -42.21
CA LYS A 148 -7.04 20.75 -43.23
C LYS A 148 -5.68 20.83 -43.88
N LEU A 149 -5.41 19.91 -44.81
CA LEU A 149 -4.30 20.07 -45.75
C LEU A 149 -4.84 20.86 -46.96
N LYS A 150 -4.62 22.17 -46.98
CA LYS A 150 -4.79 22.99 -48.19
C LYS A 150 -3.43 23.13 -48.85
N THR A 151 -3.17 22.38 -49.91
CA THR A 151 -2.08 22.67 -50.85
C THR A 151 -2.66 23.45 -52.02
N SER A 152 -2.41 24.76 -52.02
CA SER A 152 -2.60 25.61 -53.21
C SER A 152 -1.53 25.25 -54.22
N PHE A 153 -1.93 24.92 -55.44
CA PHE A 153 -1.03 24.93 -56.58
C PHE A 153 -1.56 25.98 -57.57
N PHE A 154 -0.66 26.91 -57.89
CA PHE A 154 -0.78 27.90 -58.95
C PHE A 154 -0.90 27.23 -60.32
#